data_AF-A0A8J4R484-F1
#
_entry.id   AF-A0A8J4R484-F1
#
_cell.length_a   1.000
_cell.length_b   1.000
_cell.length_c   1.000
_cell.angle_alpha   90.00
_cell.angle_beta   90.00
_cell.angle_gamma   90.00
#
_symmetry.space_group_name_H-M   'P 1'
#
loop_
_entity.id
_entity.type
_entity.pdbx_description
1 polymer ?
#
loop_
_entity_poly.entity_id
_entity_poly.type
_entity_poly.pdbx_seq_one_letter_code
_entity_poly.pdbx_strand_id
1 'polypeptide(L)'
;MSGGSDVADTTSLSCARCGKPAHLQCPKCVELKLPREGASFCTQDCFKASWSSHKAVHLKAKLSSLGTGTPHEQNSDLLNEGWQYCLKKGQARTPKLPHFDWTGELRPYAISSRRAVPAHIELPDWAADGIPKTEPNSDLQRVVEIKTPDQIERMREACRIGREVLDAAARVIQPGVTTDEIDRVVHDATIVAGMSFFIL
;
A
#
# COMPACT_ATOMS: atom_id res chain seq x y z
N MET A 1 55.81 -43.35 4.12
CA MET A 1 55.30 -41.99 3.84
C MET A 1 53.80 -42.11 3.65
N SER A 2 53.05 -41.59 4.61
CA SER A 2 51.60 -41.71 4.72
C SER A 2 50.94 -40.80 3.68
N GLY A 3 50.39 -41.37 2.61
CA GLY A 3 49.54 -40.66 1.66
C GLY A 3 48.10 -40.76 2.14
N GLY A 4 47.61 -39.68 2.78
CA GLY A 4 46.23 -39.56 3.24
C GLY A 4 45.26 -39.67 2.09
N SER A 5 44.32 -40.60 2.21
CA SER A 5 43.09 -40.64 1.45
C SER A 5 42.21 -39.46 1.89
N ASP A 6 42.24 -38.37 1.14
CA ASP A 6 41.29 -37.28 1.28
C ASP A 6 39.90 -37.77 0.86
N VAL A 7 39.11 -38.13 1.87
CA VAL A 7 37.67 -38.30 1.76
C VAL A 7 37.10 -36.93 1.36
N ALA A 8 36.83 -36.74 0.07
CA ALA A 8 36.07 -35.60 -0.40
C ALA A 8 34.64 -35.76 0.13
N ASP A 9 34.40 -35.14 1.27
CA ASP A 9 33.12 -35.06 1.98
C ASP A 9 32.05 -34.59 0.99
N THR A 10 31.33 -35.57 0.43
CA THR A 10 30.33 -35.33 -0.60
C THR A 10 29.08 -34.91 0.16
N THR A 11 28.97 -33.61 0.47
CA THR A 11 27.81 -33.06 1.17
C THR A 11 26.56 -33.30 0.33
N SER A 12 25.88 -34.41 0.60
CA SER A 12 24.67 -34.83 -0.10
C SER A 12 23.56 -33.86 0.26
N LEU A 13 23.34 -32.86 -0.60
CA LEU A 13 22.28 -31.89 -0.41
C LEU A 13 20.93 -32.61 -0.52
N SER A 14 20.10 -32.47 0.50
CA SER A 14 18.76 -33.06 0.52
C SER A 14 17.74 -32.12 -0.12
N CYS A 15 16.75 -32.71 -0.78
CA CYS A 15 15.67 -31.98 -1.42
C CYS A 15 14.83 -31.29 -0.36
N ALA A 16 14.65 -29.98 -0.50
CA ALA A 16 13.90 -29.14 0.42
C ALA A 16 12.44 -29.59 0.62
N ARG A 17 11.89 -30.37 -0.32
CA ARG A 17 10.51 -30.86 -0.27
C ARG A 17 10.39 -32.29 0.25
N CYS A 18 11.20 -33.22 -0.25
CA CYS A 18 11.00 -34.65 -0.04
C CYS A 18 12.21 -35.38 0.58
N GLY A 19 13.27 -34.65 0.92
CA GLY A 19 14.46 -35.20 1.59
C GLY A 19 15.38 -36.05 0.72
N LYS A 20 14.97 -36.42 -0.50
CA LYS A 20 15.78 -37.20 -1.46
C LYS A 20 17.01 -36.42 -1.93
N PRO A 21 18.10 -37.08 -2.38
CA PRO A 21 19.28 -36.39 -2.87
C PRO A 21 18.94 -35.40 -4.00
N ALA A 22 19.37 -34.17 -3.84
CA ALA A 22 19.05 -33.05 -4.71
C ALA A 22 20.24 -32.70 -5.63
N HIS A 23 19.92 -32.42 -6.89
CA HIS A 23 20.91 -32.08 -7.92
C HIS A 23 20.50 -30.85 -8.75
N LEU A 24 19.27 -30.34 -8.57
CA LEU A 24 18.75 -29.15 -9.22
C LEU A 24 18.65 -28.00 -8.22
N GLN A 25 18.83 -26.78 -8.71
CA GLN A 25 18.80 -25.57 -7.90
C GLN A 25 17.97 -24.47 -8.53
N CYS A 26 17.42 -23.61 -7.67
CA CYS A 26 16.70 -22.43 -8.12
C CYS A 26 17.67 -21.47 -8.85
N PRO A 27 17.41 -21.10 -10.12
CA PRO A 27 18.25 -20.16 -10.86
C PRO A 27 18.43 -18.82 -10.14
N LYS A 28 17.39 -18.35 -9.42
CA LYS A 28 17.44 -17.10 -8.65
C LYS A 28 18.31 -17.21 -7.40
N CYS A 29 18.37 -18.38 -6.75
CA CYS A 29 19.29 -18.62 -5.63
C CYS A 29 20.74 -18.56 -6.09
N VAL A 30 21.03 -19.14 -7.27
CA VAL A 30 22.36 -19.12 -7.87
C VAL A 30 22.76 -17.69 -8.24
N GLU A 31 21.84 -16.93 -8.86
CA GLU A 31 22.04 -15.51 -9.20
C GLU A 31 22.30 -14.64 -7.96
N LEU A 32 21.55 -14.86 -6.88
CA LEU A 32 21.66 -14.12 -5.62
C LEU A 32 22.74 -14.68 -4.67
N LYS A 33 23.52 -15.69 -5.09
CA LYS A 33 24.55 -16.37 -4.29
C LYS A 33 24.04 -16.83 -2.91
N LEU A 34 22.81 -17.33 -2.85
CA LEU A 34 22.21 -17.78 -1.59
C LEU A 34 22.65 -19.22 -1.25
N PRO A 35 22.65 -19.59 0.05
CA PRO A 35 23.03 -20.93 0.49
C PRO A 35 22.23 -22.01 -0.23
N ARG A 36 22.90 -23.12 -0.57
CA ARG A 36 22.33 -24.23 -1.32
C ARG A 36 21.51 -25.16 -0.41
N GLU A 37 21.77 -25.09 0.89
CA GLU A 37 21.15 -25.86 1.96
C GLU A 37 19.69 -25.43 2.14
N GLY A 38 18.74 -26.36 1.93
CA GLY A 38 17.30 -26.06 1.98
C GLY A 38 16.72 -25.37 0.74
N ALA A 39 17.52 -25.17 -0.31
CA ALA A 39 17.13 -24.55 -1.59
C ALA A 39 17.39 -25.47 -2.82
N SER A 40 17.66 -26.75 -2.57
CA SER A 40 18.01 -27.74 -3.60
C SER A 40 16.84 -28.72 -3.81
N PHE A 41 16.66 -29.19 -5.05
CA PHE A 41 15.54 -30.04 -5.47
C PHE A 41 16.02 -31.27 -6.25
N CYS A 42 15.30 -32.38 -6.12
CA CYS A 42 15.61 -33.62 -6.84
C CYS A 42 14.96 -33.68 -8.24
N THR A 43 13.86 -32.96 -8.47
CA THR A 43 13.15 -32.93 -9.76
C THR A 43 12.46 -31.59 -9.98
N GLN A 44 12.12 -31.29 -11.24
CA GLN A 44 11.38 -30.08 -11.59
C GLN A 44 9.98 -30.03 -10.95
N ASP A 45 9.35 -31.18 -10.67
CA ASP A 45 8.06 -31.25 -9.98
C ASP A 45 8.19 -30.89 -8.49
N CYS A 46 9.28 -31.32 -7.84
CA CYS A 46 9.57 -30.90 -6.47
C CYS A 46 9.85 -29.40 -6.37
N PHE A 47 10.51 -28.84 -7.39
CA PHE A 47 10.73 -27.40 -7.52
C PHE A 47 9.41 -26.63 -7.67
N LYS A 48 8.56 -27.00 -8.65
CA LYS A 48 7.28 -26.31 -8.92
C LYS A 48 6.34 -26.34 -7.72
N ALA A 49 6.25 -27.46 -7.03
CA ALA A 49 5.36 -27.60 -5.87
C ALA A 49 5.87 -26.87 -4.62
N SER A 50 7.19 -26.68 -4.50
CA SER A 50 7.80 -25.90 -3.42
C SER A 50 7.99 -24.41 -3.78
N TRP A 51 7.65 -24.01 -5.00
CA TRP A 51 7.86 -22.66 -5.52
C TRP A 51 7.17 -21.58 -4.69
N SER A 52 5.92 -21.83 -4.28
CA SER A 52 5.09 -20.90 -3.52
C SER A 52 5.65 -20.58 -2.13
N SER A 53 6.29 -21.54 -1.47
CA SER A 53 6.95 -21.37 -0.17
C SER A 53 8.41 -20.91 -0.30
N HIS A 54 9.13 -21.38 -1.31
CA HIS A 54 10.55 -21.06 -1.51
C HIS A 54 10.79 -19.61 -1.93
N LYS A 55 9.85 -18.99 -2.68
CA LYS A 55 9.99 -17.58 -3.10
C LYS A 55 10.15 -16.58 -1.94
N ALA A 56 9.67 -16.92 -0.74
CA ALA A 56 9.82 -16.09 0.45
C ALA A 56 11.28 -15.94 0.92
N VAL A 57 12.14 -16.93 0.61
CA VAL A 57 13.58 -16.89 0.94
C VAL A 57 14.29 -15.78 0.17
N HIS A 58 13.88 -15.52 -1.07
CA HIS A 58 14.40 -14.42 -1.88
C HIS A 58 13.97 -13.05 -1.35
N LEU A 59 12.77 -12.95 -0.78
CA LEU A 59 12.28 -11.71 -0.17
C LEU A 59 13.15 -11.31 1.03
N LYS A 60 13.49 -12.28 1.89
CA LYS A 60 14.34 -12.07 3.06
C LYS A 60 15.77 -11.72 2.68
N ALA A 61 16.34 -12.40 1.68
CA ALA A 61 17.68 -12.10 1.18
C ALA A 61 17.81 -10.69 0.56
N LYS A 62 16.76 -10.24 -0.14
CA LYS A 62 16.71 -8.90 -0.75
C LYS A 62 16.74 -7.78 0.29
N LEU A 63 16.17 -8.02 1.48
CA LEU A 63 16.24 -7.09 2.62
C LEU A 63 17.64 -7.01 3.23
N SER A 64 18.40 -8.12 3.23
CA SER A 64 19.74 -8.18 3.82
C SER A 64 20.83 -7.51 2.96
N SER A 65 20.62 -7.38 1.65
CA SER A 65 21.57 -6.74 0.72
C SER A 65 21.50 -5.20 0.68
N LEU A 66 20.59 -4.57 1.45
CA LEU A 66 20.36 -3.11 1.45
C LEU A 66 21.24 -2.32 2.42
N GLY A 67 22.15 -2.96 3.15
CA GLY A 67 23.11 -2.29 4.02
C GLY A 67 24.46 -2.09 3.33
N THR A 68 24.57 -1.15 2.38
CA THR A 68 25.74 -0.30 2.03
C THR A 68 25.72 0.10 0.54
N GLY A 69 25.61 1.40 0.24
CA GLY A 69 26.07 1.99 -1.04
C GLY A 69 25.06 2.83 -1.85
N THR A 70 25.20 4.16 -1.73
CA THR A 70 24.97 5.34 -2.62
C THR A 70 24.24 5.28 -4.00
N PRO A 71 23.75 6.44 -4.51
CA PRO A 71 22.50 6.57 -5.24
C PRO A 71 22.65 6.80 -6.75
N HIS A 72 21.99 5.98 -7.57
CA HIS A 72 21.28 6.40 -8.78
C HIS A 72 20.55 5.20 -9.38
N GLU A 73 19.50 5.49 -10.16
CA GLU A 73 18.74 4.56 -11.02
C GLU A 73 17.60 3.74 -10.35
N GLN A 74 16.44 4.40 -10.34
CA GLN A 74 15.18 3.90 -10.88
C GLN A 74 14.91 2.39 -10.70
N ASN A 75 14.29 2.05 -9.58
CA ASN A 75 13.45 0.85 -9.50
C ASN A 75 12.19 1.14 -8.68
N SER A 76 11.27 1.85 -9.33
CA SER A 76 9.94 2.23 -8.82
C SER A 76 9.00 1.05 -8.59
N ASP A 77 9.38 -0.17 -9.02
CA ASP A 77 8.40 -1.21 -9.30
C ASP A 77 8.21 -2.23 -8.18
N LEU A 78 8.88 -2.06 -7.02
CA LEU A 78 8.79 -3.05 -5.92
C LEU A 78 8.46 -2.46 -4.54
N LEU A 79 8.00 -1.21 -4.48
CA LEU A 79 7.52 -0.57 -3.23
C LEU A 79 6.04 -0.14 -3.27
N ASN A 80 5.34 -0.37 -4.39
CA ASN A 80 3.96 0.11 -4.59
C ASN A 80 2.98 -1.06 -4.68
N GLU A 81 2.75 -1.78 -3.58
CA GLU A 81 1.63 -2.73 -3.52
C GLU A 81 0.31 -1.94 -3.53
N GLY A 82 -0.19 -1.63 -4.73
CA GLY A 82 -1.55 -1.14 -4.97
C GLY A 82 -1.76 0.37 -5.03
N TRP A 83 -0.74 1.18 -4.76
CA TRP A 83 -0.88 2.63 -4.88
C TRP A 83 -0.86 3.05 -6.34
N GLN A 84 -1.77 3.94 -6.72
CA GLN A 84 -1.95 4.35 -8.11
C GLN A 84 -2.16 5.86 -8.20
N TYR A 85 -1.74 6.46 -9.31
CA TYR A 85 -2.03 7.86 -9.61
C TYR A 85 -3.49 8.02 -10.01
N CYS A 86 -4.17 9.01 -9.43
CA CYS A 86 -5.51 9.41 -9.85
C CYS A 86 -5.45 10.19 -11.16
N LEU A 87 -6.24 9.75 -12.14
CA LEU A 87 -6.46 10.47 -13.39
C LEU A 87 -7.50 11.58 -13.21
N LYS A 88 -7.69 12.39 -14.26
CA LYS A 88 -8.62 13.52 -14.29
C LYS A 88 -9.98 13.11 -13.70
N LYS A 89 -10.44 13.85 -12.67
CA LYS A 89 -11.68 13.63 -11.89
C LYS A 89 -11.70 12.42 -10.92
N GLY A 90 -10.58 11.76 -10.64
CA GLY A 90 -10.53 10.68 -9.64
C GLY A 90 -11.27 9.40 -10.01
N GLN A 91 -11.82 9.31 -11.23
CA GLN A 91 -12.64 8.18 -11.69
C GLN A 91 -11.81 6.99 -12.19
N ALA A 92 -10.54 7.21 -12.51
CA ALA A 92 -9.64 6.18 -13.01
C ALA A 92 -8.28 6.28 -12.34
N ARG A 93 -7.62 5.13 -12.19
CA ARG A 93 -6.31 5.00 -11.55
C ARG A 93 -5.31 4.37 -12.50
N THR A 94 -4.07 4.85 -12.48
CA THR A 94 -2.98 4.36 -13.34
C THR A 94 -1.71 4.12 -12.52
N PRO A 95 -0.93 3.07 -12.79
CA PRO A 95 0.37 2.87 -12.16
C PRO A 95 1.42 3.87 -12.66
N LYS A 96 1.22 4.46 -13.86
CA LYS A 96 2.15 5.40 -14.48
C LYS A 96 1.67 6.83 -14.35
N LEU A 97 2.54 7.74 -13.91
CA LEU A 97 2.28 9.16 -13.83
C LEU A 97 1.89 9.72 -15.21
N PRO A 98 0.69 10.31 -15.38
CA PRO A 98 0.30 10.94 -16.63
C PRO A 98 1.19 12.13 -16.97
N HIS A 99 1.42 12.34 -18.28
CA HIS A 99 2.09 13.53 -18.76
C HIS A 99 1.18 14.75 -18.63
N PHE A 100 1.71 15.84 -18.07
CA PHE A 100 1.02 17.11 -17.90
C PHE A 100 2.05 18.23 -17.70
N ASP A 101 1.72 19.44 -18.18
CA ASP A 101 2.56 20.63 -18.04
C ASP A 101 2.29 21.33 -16.70
N TRP A 102 3.01 20.90 -15.66
CA TRP A 102 2.85 21.41 -14.31
C TRP A 102 3.43 22.83 -14.16
N THR A 103 2.76 23.67 -13.37
CA THR A 103 3.14 25.08 -13.17
C THR A 103 4.24 25.29 -12.12
N GLY A 104 4.62 24.26 -11.36
CA GLY A 104 5.61 24.35 -10.28
C GLY A 104 6.35 23.05 -10.05
N GLU A 105 6.94 22.88 -8.86
CA GLU A 105 7.73 21.68 -8.49
C GLU A 105 6.87 20.52 -7.98
N LEU A 106 5.70 20.81 -7.40
CA LEU A 106 4.83 19.80 -6.83
C LEU A 106 4.30 18.84 -7.91
N ARG A 107 4.35 17.54 -7.65
CA ARG A 107 3.83 16.48 -8.53
C ARG A 107 2.83 15.62 -7.76
N PRO A 108 1.78 15.10 -8.42
CA PRO A 108 0.93 14.11 -7.79
C PRO A 108 1.76 12.85 -7.50
N TYR A 109 1.42 12.18 -6.42
CA TYR A 109 1.99 10.88 -6.06
C TYR A 109 0.92 9.79 -6.18
N ALA A 110 1.36 8.54 -6.24
CA ALA A 110 0.44 7.42 -6.11
C ALA A 110 -0.25 7.50 -4.74
N ILE A 111 -1.51 7.06 -4.64
CA ILE A 111 -2.26 7.05 -3.37
C ILE A 111 -2.85 5.66 -3.09
N SER A 112 -3.15 5.39 -1.82
CA SER A 112 -3.75 4.13 -1.40
C SER A 112 -5.17 3.93 -1.98
N SER A 113 -5.68 2.70 -1.92
CA SER A 113 -7.06 2.39 -2.31
C SER A 113 -8.07 3.10 -1.41
N ARG A 114 -9.25 3.42 -1.95
CA ARG A 114 -10.35 4.05 -1.20
C ARG A 114 -10.66 3.28 0.09
N ARG A 115 -10.79 4.01 1.21
CA ARG A 115 -11.09 3.42 2.52
C ARG A 115 -12.60 3.20 2.65
N ALA A 116 -12.99 2.09 3.28
CA ALA A 116 -14.39 1.77 3.48
C ALA A 116 -14.98 2.58 4.63
N VAL A 117 -16.25 2.97 4.49
CA VAL A 117 -17.07 3.58 5.54
C VAL A 117 -18.03 2.52 6.08
N PRO A 118 -18.16 2.34 7.40
CA PRO A 118 -19.12 1.42 7.99
C PRO A 118 -20.57 1.70 7.59
N ALA A 119 -21.36 0.64 7.39
CA ALA A 119 -22.74 0.74 6.89
C ALA A 119 -23.73 1.42 7.85
N HIS A 120 -23.38 1.62 9.12
CA HIS A 120 -24.24 2.28 10.11
C HIS A 120 -24.18 3.81 10.05
N ILE A 121 -23.19 4.38 9.34
CA ILE A 121 -23.05 5.82 9.17
C ILE A 121 -23.91 6.24 7.97
N GLU A 122 -24.75 7.26 8.15
CA GLU A 122 -25.57 7.79 7.05
C GLU A 122 -24.67 8.39 5.97
N LEU A 123 -24.90 7.98 4.73
CA LEU A 123 -24.10 8.39 3.58
C LEU A 123 -24.84 9.47 2.77
N PRO A 124 -24.14 10.49 2.26
CA PRO A 124 -24.75 11.48 1.36
C PRO A 124 -25.14 10.87 0.01
N ASP A 125 -25.99 11.57 -0.74
CA ASP A 125 -26.54 11.14 -2.02
C ASP A 125 -25.49 10.87 -3.12
N TRP A 126 -24.31 11.49 -2.99
CA TRP A 126 -23.16 11.35 -3.89
C TRP A 126 -22.12 10.31 -3.43
N ALA A 127 -22.29 9.66 -2.27
CA ALA A 127 -21.28 8.75 -1.71
C ALA A 127 -20.87 7.60 -2.66
N ALA A 128 -21.83 7.09 -3.42
CA ALA A 128 -21.67 5.92 -4.28
C ALA A 128 -21.14 6.26 -5.67
N ASP A 129 -21.65 7.32 -6.31
CA ASP A 129 -21.40 7.66 -7.70
C ASP A 129 -20.56 8.95 -7.89
N GLY A 130 -20.33 9.71 -6.81
CA GLY A 130 -19.64 10.99 -6.85
C GLY A 130 -20.43 12.11 -7.51
N ILE A 131 -21.76 11.95 -7.69
CA ILE A 131 -22.62 12.92 -8.36
C ILE A 131 -23.63 13.49 -7.36
N PRO A 132 -23.49 14.77 -6.93
CA PRO A 132 -24.48 15.43 -6.09
C PRO A 132 -25.80 15.59 -6.86
N LYS A 133 -26.90 15.01 -6.35
CA LYS A 133 -28.22 15.02 -7.02
C LYS A 133 -29.13 16.10 -6.43
N THR A 134 -29.01 16.29 -5.12
CA THR A 134 -29.85 17.20 -4.34
C THR A 134 -29.41 18.65 -4.52
N GLU A 135 -28.10 18.91 -4.47
CA GLU A 135 -27.54 20.26 -4.50
C GLU A 135 -27.79 21.03 -5.82
N PRO A 136 -27.63 20.43 -7.03
CA PRO A 136 -27.90 21.12 -8.30
C PRO A 136 -29.35 21.58 -8.49
N ASN A 137 -30.30 20.86 -7.90
CA ASN A 137 -31.73 21.10 -8.07
C ASN A 137 -32.34 21.88 -6.90
N SER A 138 -31.52 22.30 -5.94
CA SER A 138 -31.99 22.97 -4.73
C SER A 138 -32.14 24.47 -4.94
N ASP A 139 -33.23 25.04 -4.44
CA ASP A 139 -33.43 26.49 -4.37
C ASP A 139 -32.34 27.18 -3.54
N LEU A 140 -31.64 26.41 -2.67
CA LEU A 140 -30.51 26.88 -1.87
C LEU A 140 -29.30 27.34 -2.70
N GLN A 141 -29.24 27.03 -4.01
CA GLN A 141 -28.23 27.60 -4.88
C GLN A 141 -28.38 29.11 -5.08
N ARG A 142 -29.61 29.62 -4.94
CA ARG A 142 -29.95 31.03 -5.18
C ARG A 142 -30.40 31.76 -3.93
N VAL A 143 -30.85 31.03 -2.92
CA VAL A 143 -31.45 31.58 -1.69
C VAL A 143 -30.66 31.10 -0.48
N VAL A 144 -30.25 32.03 0.37
CA VAL A 144 -29.57 31.71 1.63
C VAL A 144 -30.60 31.18 2.62
N GLU A 145 -30.44 29.93 3.07
CA GLU A 145 -31.28 29.31 4.09
C GLU A 145 -31.10 30.02 5.44
N ILE A 146 -32.20 30.45 6.05
CA ILE A 146 -32.21 30.86 7.45
C ILE A 146 -32.51 29.63 8.32
N LYS A 147 -31.50 29.16 9.06
CA LYS A 147 -31.59 27.94 9.85
C LYS A 147 -32.45 28.13 11.11
N THR A 148 -33.23 27.11 11.43
CA THR A 148 -33.96 26.98 12.69
C THR A 148 -33.00 26.77 13.86
N PRO A 149 -33.41 27.06 15.11
CA PRO A 149 -32.58 26.82 16.30
C PRO A 149 -32.00 25.39 16.37
N ASP A 150 -32.81 24.38 16.06
CA ASP A 150 -32.38 22.97 16.08
C ASP A 150 -31.35 22.67 14.98
N GLN A 151 -31.51 23.24 13.78
CA GLN A 151 -30.53 23.10 12.71
C GLN A 151 -29.21 23.79 13.08
N ILE A 152 -29.27 24.94 13.75
CA ILE A 152 -28.07 25.65 14.23
C ILE A 152 -27.34 24.79 15.25
N GLU A 153 -28.04 24.13 16.16
CA GLU A 153 -27.40 23.25 17.15
C GLU A 153 -26.72 22.05 16.49
N ARG A 154 -27.37 21.41 15.50
CA ARG A 154 -26.73 20.36 14.70
C ARG A 154 -25.48 20.86 13.95
N MET A 155 -25.53 22.08 13.41
CA MET A 155 -24.36 22.70 12.75
C MET A 155 -23.22 22.94 13.75
N ARG A 156 -23.50 23.41 14.97
CA ARG A 156 -22.48 23.61 16.01
C ARG A 156 -21.79 22.30 16.36
N GLU A 157 -22.58 21.23 16.53
CA GLU A 157 -22.04 19.92 16.84
C GLU A 157 -21.15 19.37 15.72
N ALA A 158 -21.62 19.45 14.47
CA ALA A 158 -20.82 19.05 13.30
C ALA A 158 -19.51 19.85 13.20
N CYS A 159 -19.56 21.16 13.43
CA CYS A 159 -18.37 22.01 13.43
C CYS A 159 -17.40 21.70 14.59
N ARG A 160 -17.92 21.34 15.77
CA ARG A 160 -17.12 20.92 16.92
C ARG A 160 -16.34 19.64 16.60
N ILE A 161 -17.02 18.64 16.05
CA ILE A 161 -16.38 17.40 15.59
C ILE A 161 -15.36 17.69 14.48
N GLY A 162 -15.70 18.55 13.51
CA GLY A 162 -14.77 18.96 12.46
C GLY A 162 -13.48 19.57 13.01
N ARG A 163 -13.57 20.36 14.08
CA ARG A 163 -12.38 20.87 14.80
C ARG A 163 -11.58 19.74 15.44
N GLU A 164 -12.23 18.81 16.14
CA GLU A 164 -11.55 17.68 16.80
C GLU A 164 -10.78 16.79 15.80
N VAL A 165 -11.39 16.53 14.62
CA VAL A 165 -10.74 15.80 13.52
C VAL A 165 -9.56 16.59 12.94
N LEU A 166 -9.71 17.91 12.74
CA LEU A 166 -8.62 18.76 12.26
C LEU A 166 -7.45 18.80 13.26
N ASP A 167 -7.74 18.83 14.56
CA ASP A 167 -6.72 18.79 15.60
C ASP A 167 -6.01 17.41 15.62
N ALA A 168 -6.71 16.33 15.29
CA ALA A 168 -6.10 15.01 15.11
C ALA A 168 -5.14 14.97 13.92
N ALA A 169 -5.53 15.56 12.78
CA ALA A 169 -4.65 15.71 11.64
C ALA A 169 -3.41 16.55 11.99
N ALA A 170 -3.58 17.67 12.69
CA ALA A 170 -2.49 18.57 13.07
C ALA A 170 -1.41 17.88 13.91
N ARG A 171 -1.79 16.94 14.79
CA ARG A 171 -0.86 16.20 15.66
C ARG A 171 0.11 15.27 14.90
N VAL A 172 -0.22 14.88 13.66
CA VAL A 172 0.61 13.96 12.88
C VAL A 172 1.44 14.67 11.80
N ILE A 173 1.33 16.00 11.66
CA ILE A 173 2.08 16.77 10.68
C ILE A 173 3.56 16.86 11.10
N GLN A 174 4.42 16.19 10.35
CA GLN A 174 5.87 16.26 10.51
C GLN A 174 6.58 15.87 9.20
N PRO A 175 7.84 16.28 8.98
CA PRO A 175 8.60 15.87 7.80
C PRO A 175 8.65 14.35 7.65
N GLY A 176 8.43 13.87 6.42
CA GLY A 176 8.40 12.44 6.10
C GLY A 176 7.03 11.78 6.20
N VAL A 177 6.04 12.43 6.81
CA VAL A 177 4.64 11.94 6.80
C VAL A 177 3.97 12.32 5.48
N THR A 178 3.34 11.34 4.84
CA THR A 178 2.64 11.50 3.57
C THR A 178 1.22 12.05 3.78
N THR A 179 0.68 12.71 2.76
CA THR A 179 -0.72 13.18 2.80
C THR A 179 -1.74 12.05 2.90
N ASP A 180 -1.41 10.85 2.37
CA ASP A 180 -2.26 9.65 2.49
C ASP A 180 -2.31 9.11 3.92
N GLU A 181 -1.21 9.22 4.68
CA GLU A 181 -1.18 8.89 6.11
C GLU A 181 -1.99 9.89 6.94
N ILE A 182 -1.92 11.19 6.61
CA ILE A 182 -2.77 12.21 7.25
C ILE A 182 -4.24 11.95 6.94
N ASP A 183 -4.57 11.66 5.67
CA ASP A 183 -5.92 11.30 5.24
C ASP A 183 -6.45 10.08 6.01
N ARG A 184 -5.62 9.05 6.22
CA ARG A 184 -5.98 7.91 7.06
C ARG A 184 -6.40 8.32 8.47
N VAL A 185 -5.63 9.19 9.11
CA VAL A 185 -5.93 9.66 10.47
C VAL A 185 -7.24 10.45 10.48
N VAL A 186 -7.48 11.29 9.48
CA VAL A 186 -8.73 12.03 9.31
C VAL A 186 -9.91 11.10 9.10
N HIS A 187 -9.78 10.10 8.23
CA HIS A 187 -10.80 9.08 7.95
C HIS A 187 -11.17 8.30 9.21
N ASP A 188 -10.17 7.78 9.93
CA ASP A 188 -10.38 6.99 11.14
C ASP A 188 -11.03 7.84 12.25
N ALA A 189 -10.58 9.08 12.45
CA ALA A 189 -11.18 10.01 13.41
C ALA A 189 -12.64 10.36 13.06
N THR A 190 -12.93 10.51 11.77
CA THR A 190 -14.27 10.84 11.27
C THR A 190 -15.25 9.66 11.48
N ILE A 191 -14.80 8.43 11.25
CA ILE A 191 -15.57 7.20 11.55
C ILE A 191 -15.87 7.08 13.04
N VAL A 192 -14.87 7.31 13.90
CA VAL A 192 -15.05 7.21 15.35
C VAL A 192 -16.08 8.22 15.86
N ALA A 193 -16.13 9.41 15.27
CA ALA A 193 -17.14 10.41 15.59
C ALA A 193 -18.54 10.10 15.01
N GLY A 194 -18.70 8.99 14.28
CA GLY A 194 -19.97 8.58 13.68
C GLY A 194 -20.42 9.47 12.52
N MET A 195 -19.52 10.23 11.91
CA MET A 195 -19.82 11.16 10.84
C MET A 195 -19.33 10.65 9.49
N SER A 196 -20.06 11.01 8.43
CA SER A 196 -19.67 10.83 7.03
C SER A 196 -19.47 12.21 6.41
N PHE A 197 -18.32 12.84 6.65
CA PHE A 197 -18.01 14.16 6.09
C PHE A 197 -17.17 14.07 4.81
N PHE A 198 -16.30 13.06 4.72
CA PHE A 198 -15.35 12.89 3.64
C PHE A 198 -15.31 11.41 3.25
N ILE A 199 -15.81 11.09 2.06
CA ILE A 199 -15.54 9.79 1.44
C ILE A 199 -14.62 10.07 0.26
N LEU A 200 -13.37 10.43 0.56
CA LEU A 200 -12.29 10.61 -0.43
C LEU A 200 -11.64 9.28 -0.79
#